data_AF-A0AAW7WFU9-F1
#
_entry.id   AF-A0AAW7WFU9-F1
#
_cell.length_a   1.000
_cell.length_b   1.000
_cell.length_c   1.000
_cell.angle_alpha   90.00
_cell.angle_beta   90.00
_cell.angle_gamma   90.00
#
_symmetry.space_group_name_H-M   'P 1'
#
loop_
_entity.id
_entity.type
_entity.pdbx_description
1 polymer ?
#
loop_
_entity_poly.entity_id
_entity_poly.type
_entity_poly.pdbx_seq_one_letter_code
_entity_poly.pdbx_strand_id
1 'polypeptide(L)' 'MNNEQQAELERLERVLAVAQRNGNEFFIQNIEREIAAVQRGECSPLIEEYLTEEERTSRGVEKQAGA' A
#
# COMPACT_ATOMS: atom_id res chain seq x y z
N MET A 1 0.68 8.26 14.54
CA MET A 1 1.53 7.31 13.81
C MET A 1 2.05 6.27 14.78
N ASN A 2 1.72 4.99 14.59
CA ASN A 2 2.39 3.91 15.31
C ASN A 2 3.73 3.56 14.62
N ASN A 3 4.59 2.78 15.29
CA ASN A 3 5.90 2.39 14.74
C ASN A 3 5.81 1.58 13.42
N GLU A 4 4.74 0.82 13.23
CA GLU A 4 4.48 0.03 12.01
C GLU A 4 4.09 0.95 10.84
N GLN A 5 3.24 1.95 11.07
CA GLN A 5 2.89 2.97 10.07
C GLN A 5 4.10 3.78 9.64
N GLN A 6 5.00 4.10 10.58
CA GLN A 6 6.24 4.79 10.28
C GLN A 6 7.17 3.92 9.41
N ALA A 7 7.34 2.65 9.76
CA ALA A 7 8.14 1.70 8.98
C ALA A 7 7.54 1.45 7.58
N GLU A 8 6.21 1.41 7.47
CA GLU A 8 5.48 1.32 6.21
C GLU A 8 5.78 2.52 5.30
N LEU A 9 5.68 3.75 5.84
CA LEU A 9 5.97 4.98 5.10
C LEU A 9 7.40 5.03 4.61
N GLU A 10 8.37 4.70 5.47
CA GLU A 10 9.78 4.65 5.06
C GLU A 10 10.01 3.65 3.92
N ARG A 11 9.28 2.53 3.91
CA ARG A 11 9.35 1.57 2.80
C ARG A 11 8.76 2.17 1.53
N LEU A 12 7.57 2.75 1.61
CA LEU A 12 6.88 3.35 0.46
C LEU A 12 7.69 4.48 -0.16
N GLU A 13 8.31 5.34 0.64
CA GLU A 13 9.20 6.41 0.17
C GLU A 13 10.42 5.87 -0.60
N ARG A 14 11.01 4.76 -0.14
CA ARG A 14 12.11 4.10 -0.87
C ARG A 14 11.65 3.52 -2.20
N VAL A 15 10.48 2.91 -2.25
CA VAL A 15 9.91 2.36 -3.49
C VAL A 15 9.55 3.49 -4.47
N LEU A 16 9.00 4.59 -3.97
CA LEU A 16 8.70 5.80 -4.76
C LEU A 16 9.97 6.34 -5.43
N ALA A 17 11.08 6.45 -4.68
CA ALA A 17 12.34 6.91 -5.22
C ALA A 17 12.86 6.01 -6.36
N VAL A 18 12.65 4.69 -6.28
CA VAL A 18 12.99 3.76 -7.37
C VAL A 18 12.05 3.93 -8.56
N ALA A 19 10.75 4.07 -8.31
CA ALA A 19 9.73 4.28 -9.36
C ALA A 19 10.00 5.57 -10.15
N GLN A 20 10.34 6.65 -9.47
CA GLN A 20 10.72 7.95 -10.04
C GLN A 20 11.96 7.84 -10.92
N ARG A 21 12.99 7.10 -10.47
CA ARG A 21 14.21 6.86 -11.27
C ARG A 21 13.92 6.09 -12.56
N ASN A 22 12.95 5.19 -12.53
CA ASN A 22 12.58 4.36 -13.68
C ASN A 22 11.54 5.02 -14.60
N GLY A 23 11.00 6.19 -14.24
CA GLY A 23 9.98 6.88 -15.03
C GLY A 23 8.65 6.14 -15.14
N ASN A 24 8.32 5.27 -14.19
CA ASN A 24 7.06 4.52 -14.22
C ASN A 24 5.93 5.36 -13.58
N GLU A 25 5.38 6.31 -14.36
CA GLU A 25 4.37 7.28 -13.89
C GLU A 25 3.16 6.65 -13.21
N PHE A 26 2.65 5.55 -13.76
CA PHE A 26 1.51 4.83 -13.18
C PHE A 26 1.84 4.29 -11.79
N PHE A 27 3.04 3.72 -11.62
CA PHE A 27 3.48 3.17 -10.35
C PHE A 27 3.77 4.27 -9.32
N ILE A 28 4.33 5.41 -9.76
CA ILE A 28 4.57 6.61 -8.93
C ILE A 28 3.24 7.10 -8.34
N GLN A 29 2.24 7.35 -9.19
CA GLN A 29 0.93 7.83 -8.75
C GLN A 29 0.26 6.87 -7.76
N ASN A 30 0.49 5.57 -7.93
CA ASN A 30 -0.06 4.58 -7.03
C ASN A 30 0.58 4.70 -5.65
N ILE A 31 1.91 4.71 -5.57
CA ILE A 31 2.64 4.81 -4.30
C ILE A 31 2.34 6.14 -3.59
N GLU A 32 2.16 7.23 -4.32
CA GLU A 32 1.77 8.51 -3.73
C GLU A 32 0.39 8.45 -3.04
N ARG A 33 -0.59 7.79 -3.66
CA ARG A 33 -1.90 7.54 -3.03
C ARG A 33 -1.78 6.69 -1.77
N GLU A 34 -0.88 5.73 -1.79
CA GLU A 34 -0.62 4.80 -0.69
C GLU A 34 0.01 5.51 0.52
N ILE A 35 1.04 6.31 0.27
CA ILE A 35 1.64 7.19 1.29
C ILE A 35 0.57 8.10 1.90
N ALA A 36 -0.30 8.69 1.09
CA ALA A 36 -1.36 9.56 1.57
C ALA A 36 -2.38 8.82 2.45
N ALA A 37 -2.72 7.57 2.13
CA ALA A 37 -3.62 6.74 2.96
C ALA A 37 -2.98 6.37 4.30
N VAL A 38 -1.72 5.92 4.29
CA VAL A 38 -0.98 5.57 5.52
C VAL A 38 -0.82 6.79 6.43
N GLN A 39 -0.55 7.98 5.87
CA GLN A 39 -0.48 9.23 6.62
C GLN A 39 -1.82 9.62 7.28
N ARG A 40 -2.94 9.30 6.65
CA ARG A 40 -4.29 9.49 7.21
C ARG A 40 -4.68 8.42 8.24
N GLY A 41 -3.87 7.37 8.38
CA GLY A 41 -4.21 6.20 9.18
C GLY A 41 -5.28 5.32 8.55
N GLU A 42 -5.51 5.48 7.24
CA GLU A 42 -6.40 4.64 6.45
C GLU A 42 -5.65 3.38 6.01
N CYS A 43 -6.40 2.31 5.73
CA CYS A 43 -5.81 1.12 5.10
C CYS A 43 -5.31 1.47 3.70
N SER A 44 -4.17 0.89 3.32
CA SER A 44 -3.55 1.01 2.01
C SER A 44 -4.53 0.71 0.87
N PRO A 45 -4.88 1.65 -0.01
CA PRO A 45 -5.70 1.35 -1.19
C PRO A 45 -4.98 0.44 -2.20
N LEU A 46 -3.68 0.21 -2.06
CA LEU A 46 -2.86 -0.35 -3.14
C LEU A 46 -2.86 -1.86 -3.29
N ILE A 47 -3.78 -2.58 -2.66
CA ILE A 47 -3.76 -4.04 -2.70
C ILE A 47 -5.12 -4.62 -3.10
N GLU A 48 -6.27 -4.02 -2.79
CA GLU A 48 -7.51 -4.68 -3.21
C GLU A 48 -7.75 -4.57 -4.72
N GLU A 49 -7.65 -3.39 -5.34
CA GLU A 49 -8.03 -3.24 -6.76
C GLU A 49 -7.07 -3.89 -7.76
N TYR A 50 -5.79 -4.09 -7.39
CA TYR A 50 -4.77 -4.66 -8.28
C TYR A 50 -4.38 -6.10 -7.97
N LEU A 51 -4.75 -6.63 -6.80
CA LEU A 51 -4.55 -8.04 -6.55
C LEU A 51 -5.55 -8.84 -7.37
N THR A 52 -5.03 -9.87 -8.04
CA THR A 52 -5.84 -10.97 -8.53
C THR A 52 -6.55 -11.65 -7.36
N GLU A 53 -7.64 -12.35 -7.67
CA GLU A 53 -8.45 -13.07 -6.67
C GLU A 53 -7.59 -14.06 -5.86
N GLU A 54 -6.59 -14.68 -6.49
CA GLU A 54 -5.61 -15.58 -5.87
C GLU A 54 -4.68 -14.85 -4.88
N GLU A 55 -4.21 -13.66 -5.24
CA GLU A 55 -3.34 -12.85 -4.38
C GLU A 55 -4.11 -12.26 -3.19
N ARG A 56 -5.40 -11.95 -3.35
CA ARG A 56 -6.28 -11.51 -2.24
C ARG A 56 -6.48 -12.62 -1.21
N THR A 57 -6.67 -13.84 -1.69
CA THR A 57 -6.91 -15.02 -0.84
C THR A 57 -5.67 -15.42 -0.06
N SER A 58 -4.47 -15.25 -0.64
CA SER A 58 -3.19 -15.59 -0.02
C SER A 58 -2.75 -14.62 1.10
N ARG A 59 -3.30 -13.40 1.13
CA ARG A 59 -2.98 -12.42 2.17
C ARG A 59 -3.71 -12.63 3.50
N GLY A 60 -4.60 -13.62 3.59
CA GLY A 60 -5.24 -13.96 4.87
C GLY A 60 -5.90 -12.75 5.51
N VAL A 61 -6.68 -11.97 4.75
CA VAL A 61 -7.70 -11.13 5.37
C VAL A 61 -8.76 -12.10 5.86
N GLU A 62 -8.52 -12.71 7.02
CA GLU A 62 -9.61 -13.21 7.84
C GLU A 62 -10.55 -12.03 7.99
N LYS A 63 -11.64 -12.05 7.21
CA LYS A 63 -12.76 -11.19 7.47
C LYS A 63 -13.13 -11.48 8.90
N GLN A 64 -12.80 -10.58 9.82
CA GLN A 64 -13.46 -10.52 11.10
C GLN A 64 -14.87 -9.99 10.81
N ALA A 65 -15.69 -10.87 10.22
CA ALA A 65 -17.12 -10.75 10.19
C ALA A 65 -17.58 -11.15 11.59
N GLY A 66 -17.80 -10.14 12.43
CA GLY A 66 -18.62 -10.33 13.61
C GLY A 66 -20.04 -10.66 13.18
N ALA A 67 -20.52 -11.83 13.59
CA ALA A 67 -21.88 -12.12 14.02
C ALA A 67 -21.89 -13.46 14.77
#